data_AF-A0A943N8K5-F1
#
_entry.id   AF-A0A943N8K5-F1
#
_cell.length_a   1.000
_cell.length_b   1.000
_cell.length_c   1.000
_cell.angle_alpha   90.00
_cell.angle_beta   90.00
_cell.angle_gamma   90.00
#
_symmetry.space_group_name_H-M   'P 1'
#
loop_
_entity.id
_entity.type
_entity.pdbx_description
1 polymer ?
#
loop_
_entity_poly.entity_id
_entity_poly.type
_entity_poly.pdbx_seq_one_letter_code
_entity_poly.pdbx_strand_id
1 'polypeptide(L)'
;MNITVKINEEKNGVELHFPAMPSPEILDRLRADRAWRYHRVGKYWYARRTPATLAFAEALEAGEAIPLSADSPQAEKPAKSQRKPSYEMKYLFSGYRDANGTYYKGSWRLCDGFADGKRAYQIEFSGDTYGNLPLPAGAEFINNSDSMTDYFERSSWFISPDCPDFLGVLEAWEKQEEHDRKRFEKLDARRGVKNDRESRIAYKQRLGLNRADAAASVDREDEDKRRKEAEQFAYVSEARRLAELFVSARAESNGHALENAKAQMLKSISAYQDSKREERLDSQRKTALRMVETARQRGNCIELDGIAFVMDSSSFTELFSGRCGMEYTLNAVDTISGARIYSGTFDSAEARKRKIIDILRDKTMDSEARRDLASIGTEAVNV
;
A
#
# COMPACT_ATOMS: atom_id res chain seq x y z
N MET A 1 -5.23 -13.16 38.08
CA MET A 1 -6.02 -13.15 36.83
C MET A 1 -5.83 -14.52 36.21
N ASN A 2 -6.87 -15.34 36.04
CA ASN A 2 -6.67 -16.74 35.65
C ASN A 2 -6.48 -16.84 34.13
N ILE A 3 -5.22 -16.83 33.68
CA ILE A 3 -4.85 -17.02 32.27
C ILE A 3 -4.77 -18.52 32.03
N THR A 4 -5.30 -19.02 30.92
CA THR A 4 -5.13 -20.43 30.54
C THR A 4 -4.07 -20.53 29.45
N VAL A 5 -2.96 -21.20 29.76
CA VAL A 5 -1.96 -21.59 28.76
C VAL A 5 -2.39 -22.89 28.10
N LYS A 6 -2.39 -22.93 26.77
CA LYS A 6 -2.70 -24.12 25.98
C LYS A 6 -1.59 -24.39 24.97
N ILE A 7 -1.01 -25.58 25.05
CA ILE A 7 -0.05 -26.06 24.05
C ILE A 7 -0.80 -26.62 22.84
N ASN A 8 -0.47 -26.12 21.65
CA ASN A 8 -1.01 -26.58 20.38
C ASN A 8 0.05 -27.44 19.67
N GLU A 9 0.02 -28.75 19.92
CA GLU A 9 1.00 -29.70 19.37
C GLU A 9 0.92 -29.80 17.83
N GLU A 10 -0.28 -29.70 17.23
CA GLU A 10 -0.47 -29.74 15.76
C GLU A 10 0.23 -28.58 15.04
N LYS A 11 0.29 -27.40 15.68
CA LYS A 11 0.87 -26.17 15.12
C LYS A 11 2.20 -25.79 15.78
N ASN A 12 2.72 -26.62 16.68
CA ASN A 12 3.91 -26.38 17.50
C ASN A 12 3.90 -24.96 18.14
N GLY A 13 2.77 -24.63 18.77
CA GLY A 13 2.48 -23.29 19.31
C GLY A 13 2.07 -23.30 20.78
N VAL A 14 2.12 -22.12 21.39
CA VAL A 14 1.62 -21.81 22.73
C VAL A 14 0.49 -20.79 22.57
N GLU A 15 -0.67 -21.03 23.18
CA GLU A 15 -1.83 -20.16 23.17
C GLU A 15 -2.10 -19.62 24.59
N LEU A 16 -2.37 -18.33 24.74
CA LEU A 16 -2.80 -17.67 25.98
C LEU A 16 -4.26 -17.23 25.84
N HIS A 17 -5.14 -17.85 26.62
CA HIS A 17 -6.56 -17.51 26.66
C HIS A 17 -6.83 -16.66 27.90
N PHE A 18 -7.42 -15.48 27.70
CA PHE A 18 -7.73 -14.52 28.76
C PHE A 18 -9.25 -14.49 29.00
N PRO A 19 -9.74 -14.62 30.25
CA PRO A 19 -11.17 -14.65 30.56
C PRO A 19 -11.84 -13.27 30.44
N ALA A 20 -11.04 -12.20 30.47
CA ALA A 20 -11.43 -10.81 30.28
C ALA A 20 -10.28 -10.06 29.59
N MET A 21 -10.52 -8.81 29.18
CA MET A 21 -9.49 -7.99 28.53
C MET A 21 -8.21 -7.90 29.40
N PRO A 22 -7.02 -8.20 28.87
CA PRO A 22 -5.76 -8.06 29.62
C PRO A 22 -5.51 -6.61 30.04
N SER A 23 -4.73 -6.40 31.10
CA SER A 23 -4.31 -5.04 31.49
C SER A 23 -3.46 -4.41 30.38
N PRO A 24 -3.44 -3.06 30.26
CA PRO A 24 -2.60 -2.36 29.28
C PRO A 24 -1.14 -2.79 29.32
N GLU A 25 -0.57 -2.98 30.52
CA GLU A 25 0.81 -3.45 30.70
C GLU A 25 1.06 -4.84 30.08
N ILE A 26 0.10 -5.77 30.17
CA ILE A 26 0.21 -7.10 29.56
C ILE A 26 0.07 -6.98 28.04
N LEU A 27 -0.85 -6.13 27.54
CA LEU A 27 -1.00 -5.87 26.11
C LEU A 27 0.27 -5.25 25.51
N ASP A 28 0.88 -4.29 26.19
CA ASP A 28 2.09 -3.62 25.71
C ASP A 28 3.31 -4.54 25.75
N ARG A 29 3.39 -5.46 26.73
CA ARG A 29 4.40 -6.54 26.72
C ARG A 29 4.18 -7.55 25.57
N LEU A 30 2.94 -7.97 25.34
CA LEU A 30 2.57 -8.85 24.22
C LEU A 30 2.77 -8.20 22.84
N ARG A 31 2.75 -6.87 22.76
CA ARG A 31 3.07 -6.09 21.54
C ARG A 31 4.57 -5.83 21.39
N ALA A 32 5.29 -5.66 22.50
CA ALA A 32 6.74 -5.44 22.49
C ALA A 32 7.50 -6.73 22.15
N ASP A 33 7.06 -7.88 22.67
CA ASP A 33 7.57 -9.19 22.26
C ASP A 33 6.96 -9.62 20.93
N ARG A 34 7.80 -9.53 19.88
CA ARG A 34 7.45 -9.87 18.49
C ARG A 34 7.08 -11.33 18.26
N ALA A 35 7.23 -12.21 19.26
CA ALA A 35 6.83 -13.60 19.17
C ALA A 35 5.31 -13.82 19.30
N TRP A 36 4.58 -12.90 19.96
CA TRP A 36 3.15 -13.06 20.26
C TRP A 36 2.25 -12.39 19.21
N ARG A 37 1.12 -13.04 18.92
CA ARG A 37 0.09 -12.61 17.97
C ARG A 37 -1.30 -12.78 18.56
N TYR A 38 -2.29 -11.99 18.14
CA TYR A 38 -3.68 -12.13 18.61
C TYR A 38 -4.58 -12.80 17.56
N HIS A 39 -5.14 -13.97 17.90
CA HIS A 39 -6.09 -14.70 17.06
C HIS A 39 -7.52 -14.21 17.28
N ARG A 40 -7.98 -13.29 16.42
CA ARG A 40 -9.25 -12.56 16.58
C ARG A 40 -10.51 -13.44 16.73
N VAL A 41 -10.62 -14.52 15.97
CA VAL A 41 -11.82 -15.40 15.98
C VAL A 41 -11.89 -16.23 17.26
N GLY A 42 -10.75 -16.80 17.67
CA GLY A 42 -10.64 -17.60 18.90
C GLY A 42 -10.44 -16.79 20.18
N LYS A 43 -10.15 -15.49 20.06
CA LYS A 43 -9.91 -14.54 21.17
C LYS A 43 -8.77 -14.95 22.11
N TYR A 44 -7.68 -15.46 21.55
CA TYR A 44 -6.48 -15.85 22.30
C TYR A 44 -5.22 -15.24 21.68
N TRP A 45 -4.18 -15.05 22.50
CA TRP A 45 -2.85 -14.76 21.98
C TRP A 45 -2.12 -16.07 21.66
N TYR A 46 -1.22 -16.08 20.69
CA TYR A 46 -0.44 -17.26 20.35
C TYR A 46 0.97 -16.90 19.88
N ALA A 47 1.92 -17.80 20.15
CA ALA A 47 3.29 -17.74 19.70
C ALA A 47 3.77 -19.14 19.27
N ARG A 48 4.88 -19.21 18.53
CA ARG A 48 5.56 -20.49 18.28
C ARG A 48 6.17 -20.99 19.59
N ARG A 49 6.11 -22.29 19.85
CA ARG A 49 6.72 -22.93 21.03
C ARG A 49 8.24 -22.80 20.98
N THR A 50 8.79 -22.01 21.89
CA THR A 50 10.23 -21.80 22.11
C THR A 50 10.48 -21.70 23.62
N PRO A 51 11.72 -21.88 24.11
CA PRO A 51 12.02 -21.73 25.54
C PRO A 51 11.61 -20.36 26.10
N ALA A 52 11.80 -19.28 25.33
CA ALA A 52 11.42 -17.92 25.73
C ALA A 52 9.89 -17.73 25.81
N THR A 53 9.14 -18.21 24.82
CA THR A 53 7.67 -18.07 24.80
C THR A 53 6.99 -18.99 25.81
N LEU A 54 7.57 -20.15 26.12
CA LEU A 54 7.12 -21.01 27.23
C LEU A 54 7.36 -20.32 28.58
N ALA A 55 8.57 -19.85 28.86
CA ALA A 55 8.88 -19.16 30.11
C ALA A 55 8.01 -17.90 30.32
N PHE A 56 7.72 -17.15 29.25
CA PHE A 56 6.81 -16.00 29.30
C PHE A 56 5.35 -16.41 29.59
N ALA A 57 4.87 -17.50 28.99
CA ALA A 57 3.53 -18.04 29.23
C ALA A 57 3.36 -18.56 30.66
N GLU A 58 4.34 -19.32 31.15
CA GLU A 58 4.40 -19.89 32.49
C GLU A 58 4.48 -18.78 33.56
N ALA A 59 5.29 -17.73 33.35
CA ALA A 59 5.35 -16.58 34.24
C ALA A 59 4.03 -15.79 34.31
N LEU A 60 3.32 -15.67 33.18
CA LEU A 60 1.98 -15.06 33.14
C LEU A 60 0.93 -15.91 33.88
N GLU A 61 0.97 -17.23 33.73
CA GLU A 61 0.05 -18.16 34.42
C GLU A 61 0.29 -18.19 35.93
N ALA A 62 1.55 -18.18 36.36
CA ALA A 62 1.96 -18.10 37.77
C ALA A 62 1.67 -16.72 38.42
N GLY A 63 1.48 -15.67 37.62
CA GLY A 63 1.30 -14.30 38.11
C GLY A 63 2.58 -13.67 38.68
N GLU A 64 3.75 -14.20 38.30
CA GLU A 64 5.05 -13.73 38.76
C GLU A 64 5.58 -12.52 37.97
N ALA A 65 6.60 -11.87 38.52
CA ALA A 65 7.30 -10.79 37.83
C ALA A 65 8.09 -11.34 36.64
N ILE A 66 7.48 -11.29 35.45
CA ILE A 66 8.04 -11.79 34.18
C ILE A 66 9.50 -11.31 34.01
N PRO A 67 10.49 -12.21 33.90
CA PRO A 67 11.87 -11.83 33.68
C PRO A 67 12.04 -11.21 32.29
N LEU A 68 12.70 -10.06 32.22
CA LEU A 68 13.19 -9.52 30.96
C LEU A 68 14.24 -10.47 30.36
N SER A 69 14.12 -10.73 29.07
CA SER A 69 15.02 -11.61 28.31
C SER A 69 16.48 -11.17 28.45
N ALA A 70 17.23 -11.85 29.31
CA ALA A 70 18.67 -11.68 29.42
C ALA A 70 19.39 -12.35 28.23
N ASP A 71 20.53 -11.79 27.82
CA ASP A 71 21.35 -12.30 26.72
C ASP A 71 21.68 -13.78 26.85
N SER A 72 21.59 -14.51 25.73
CA SER A 72 22.12 -15.87 25.65
C SER A 72 23.66 -15.83 25.52
N PRO A 73 24.44 -16.57 26.32
CA PRO A 73 25.89 -16.41 26.38
C PRO A 73 26.63 -16.72 25.08
N GLN A 74 27.58 -15.84 24.71
CA GLN A 74 28.62 -16.14 23.73
C GLN A 74 29.64 -17.14 24.30
N ALA A 75 30.13 -18.05 23.45
CA ALA A 75 31.30 -18.88 23.72
C ALA A 75 32.42 -18.62 22.69
N GLU A 76 33.65 -18.50 23.18
CA GLU A 76 34.88 -18.28 22.42
C GLU A 76 35.89 -19.42 22.70
N LYS A 77 36.90 -19.75 21.89
CA LYS A 77 37.46 -19.24 20.60
C LYS A 77 38.14 -20.47 19.91
N PRO A 78 38.72 -20.46 18.67
CA PRO A 78 39.69 -19.45 18.19
C PRO A 78 39.64 -19.09 16.69
N ALA A 79 40.47 -18.11 16.31
CA ALA A 79 40.47 -17.47 15.00
C ALA A 79 41.29 -18.19 13.91
N LYS A 80 40.87 -18.03 12.64
CA LYS A 80 41.77 -17.72 11.52
C LYS A 80 41.03 -17.25 10.25
N SER A 81 41.75 -16.42 9.49
CA SER A 81 41.44 -15.94 8.12
C SER A 81 40.39 -14.84 7.96
N GLN A 82 40.80 -13.75 7.32
CA GLN A 82 39.94 -12.65 6.87
C GLN A 82 39.04 -13.15 5.73
N ARG A 83 37.74 -13.32 5.99
CA ARG A 83 36.72 -13.50 4.96
C ARG A 83 35.86 -12.24 4.83
N LYS A 84 35.42 -11.97 3.61
CA LYS A 84 34.59 -10.82 3.22
C LYS A 84 33.32 -10.74 4.09
N PRO A 85 32.77 -9.54 4.36
CA PRO A 85 31.61 -9.38 5.24
C PRO A 85 30.38 -10.15 4.71
N SER A 86 29.67 -10.81 5.62
CA SER A 86 28.64 -11.80 5.31
C SER A 86 27.26 -11.19 5.10
N TYR A 87 27.02 -10.61 3.93
CA TYR A 87 25.69 -10.28 3.42
C TYR A 87 25.55 -10.82 1.99
N GLU A 88 24.88 -11.96 1.83
CA GLU A 88 24.39 -12.45 0.54
C GLU A 88 22.99 -13.03 0.73
N MET A 89 21.99 -12.15 0.83
CA MET A 89 20.63 -12.54 0.45
C MET A 89 20.57 -12.58 -1.08
N LYS A 90 19.99 -13.65 -1.64
CA LYS A 90 19.83 -13.78 -3.08
C LYS A 90 18.41 -13.41 -3.49
N TYR A 91 18.27 -12.20 -4.00
CA TYR A 91 17.02 -11.67 -4.52
C TYR A 91 16.60 -12.35 -5.83
N LEU A 92 15.31 -12.61 -5.98
CA LEU A 92 14.70 -13.37 -7.08
C LEU A 92 13.44 -12.65 -7.53
N PHE A 93 13.05 -12.76 -8.80
CA PHE A 93 11.83 -12.11 -9.30
C PHE A 93 10.54 -12.50 -8.57
N SER A 94 10.55 -13.61 -7.81
CA SER A 94 9.44 -14.15 -7.04
C SER A 94 9.68 -14.15 -5.52
N GLY A 95 10.64 -13.37 -5.03
CA GLY A 95 10.97 -13.28 -3.60
C GLY A 95 12.46 -13.20 -3.32
N TYR A 96 12.96 -13.89 -2.30
CA TYR A 96 14.40 -13.95 -2.01
C TYR A 96 14.80 -15.28 -1.37
N ARG A 97 16.11 -15.55 -1.31
CA ARG A 97 16.71 -16.57 -0.46
C ARG A 97 17.58 -15.92 0.61
N ASP A 98 17.48 -16.41 1.84
CA ASP A 98 18.37 -16.02 2.93
C ASP A 98 19.76 -16.66 2.80
N ALA A 99 20.66 -16.32 3.73
CA ALA A 99 22.01 -16.86 3.80
C ALA A 99 22.07 -18.40 4.03
N ASN A 100 20.98 -19.01 4.51
CA ASN A 100 20.86 -20.47 4.65
C ASN A 100 20.31 -21.13 3.36
N GLY A 101 19.99 -20.32 2.34
CA GLY A 101 19.37 -20.77 1.09
C GLY A 101 17.86 -20.97 1.18
N THR A 102 17.22 -20.70 2.32
CA THR A 102 15.77 -20.81 2.51
C THR A 102 15.06 -19.81 1.61
N TYR A 103 14.09 -20.27 0.82
CA TYR A 103 13.37 -19.44 -0.12
C TYR A 103 12.07 -18.91 0.48
N TYR A 104 11.90 -17.59 0.42
CA TYR A 104 10.69 -16.89 0.84
C TYR A 104 10.03 -16.26 -0.38
N LYS A 105 8.77 -16.61 -0.61
CA LYS A 105 7.99 -16.15 -1.76
C LYS A 105 7.39 -14.77 -1.47
N GLY A 106 7.57 -13.86 -2.41
CA GLY A 106 6.96 -12.53 -2.36
C GLY A 106 6.77 -11.93 -3.75
N SER A 107 6.20 -10.73 -3.78
CA SER A 107 6.08 -9.89 -4.96
C SER A 107 6.70 -8.53 -4.69
N TRP A 108 7.61 -8.13 -5.57
CA TRP A 108 8.20 -6.80 -5.60
C TRP A 108 7.20 -5.77 -6.11
N ARG A 109 7.23 -4.58 -5.54
CA ARG A 109 6.55 -3.38 -6.02
C ARG A 109 7.44 -2.16 -5.79
N LEU A 110 7.32 -1.16 -6.65
CA LEU A 110 7.75 0.19 -6.27
C LEU A 110 6.67 0.81 -5.37
N CYS A 111 7.06 1.56 -4.34
CA CYS A 111 6.12 2.25 -3.47
C CYS A 111 5.70 3.57 -4.10
N ASP A 112 4.41 3.77 -4.33
CA ASP A 112 3.82 5.02 -4.80
C ASP A 112 3.08 5.79 -3.67
N GLY A 113 2.98 5.20 -2.48
CA GLY A 113 2.23 5.74 -1.34
C GLY A 113 3.04 6.64 -0.40
N PHE A 114 4.35 6.75 -0.59
CA PHE A 114 5.27 7.55 0.22
C PHE A 114 5.97 8.57 -0.65
N ALA A 115 6.26 9.75 -0.10
CA ALA A 115 6.98 10.84 -0.78
C ALA A 115 8.38 11.10 -0.18
N ASP A 116 8.83 10.23 0.73
CA ASP A 116 10.09 10.40 1.47
C ASP A 116 11.33 9.89 0.72
N GLY A 117 11.15 9.20 -0.41
CA GLY A 117 12.20 8.52 -1.18
C GLY A 117 12.92 7.36 -0.46
N LYS A 118 12.74 7.21 0.86
CA LYS A 118 13.33 6.15 1.70
C LYS A 118 12.61 4.83 1.55
N ARG A 119 11.29 4.89 1.37
CA ARG A 119 10.47 3.72 1.02
C ARG A 119 10.39 3.63 -0.51
N ALA A 120 11.48 3.23 -1.14
CA ALA A 120 11.56 3.13 -2.60
C ALA A 120 10.92 1.83 -3.10
N TYR A 121 11.42 0.69 -2.64
CA TYR A 121 10.92 -0.63 -3.02
C TYR A 121 10.23 -1.34 -1.87
N GLN A 122 9.18 -2.07 -2.19
CA GLN A 122 8.47 -2.96 -1.28
C GLN A 122 8.61 -4.39 -1.78
N ILE A 123 8.93 -5.35 -0.90
CA ILE A 123 8.56 -6.75 -1.10
C ILE A 123 7.42 -7.09 -0.16
N GLU A 124 6.31 -7.53 -0.73
CA GLU A 124 5.16 -8.08 0.01
C GLU A 124 5.23 -9.61 -0.04
N PHE A 125 5.11 -10.25 1.12
CA PHE A 125 5.24 -11.70 1.24
C PHE A 125 3.88 -12.40 1.10
N SER A 126 3.84 -13.50 0.36
CA SER A 126 2.59 -14.24 0.16
C SER A 126 2.38 -15.27 1.27
N GLY A 127 1.70 -14.86 2.36
CA GLY A 127 1.30 -15.70 3.51
C GLY A 127 2.01 -15.33 4.83
N ASP A 128 1.60 -16.01 5.91
CA ASP A 128 1.99 -15.78 7.32
C ASP A 128 3.48 -16.08 7.63
N THR A 129 4.37 -15.38 6.95
CA THR A 129 5.83 -15.46 7.13
C THR A 129 6.36 -14.58 8.28
N TYR A 130 5.46 -13.91 9.01
CA TYR A 130 5.78 -12.89 10.00
C TYR A 130 6.69 -13.40 11.14
N GLY A 131 7.77 -12.65 11.41
CA GLY A 131 8.64 -12.80 12.59
C GLY A 131 9.93 -13.59 12.39
N ASN A 132 10.11 -14.34 11.30
CA ASN A 132 11.34 -15.13 11.03
C ASN A 132 12.00 -14.81 9.68
N LEU A 133 11.58 -13.75 8.99
CA LEU A 133 12.25 -13.27 7.79
C LEU A 133 13.51 -12.50 8.21
N PRO A 134 14.76 -12.96 7.93
CA PRO A 134 15.94 -12.18 8.23
C PRO A 134 15.92 -10.89 7.41
N LEU A 135 15.97 -9.72 8.07
CA LEU A 135 15.84 -8.43 7.39
C LEU A 135 17.13 -8.04 6.65
N PRO A 136 17.04 -7.49 5.42
CA PRO A 136 18.16 -6.84 4.75
C PRO A 136 18.67 -5.65 5.58
N ALA A 137 19.97 -5.37 5.51
CA ALA A 137 20.55 -4.26 6.26
C ALA A 137 19.95 -2.92 5.81
N GLY A 138 19.22 -2.23 6.69
CA GLY A 138 18.53 -0.97 6.38
C GLY A 138 17.13 -1.14 5.76
N ALA A 139 16.56 -2.34 5.75
CA ALA A 139 15.14 -2.53 5.45
C ALA A 139 14.25 -2.19 6.66
N GLU A 140 13.16 -1.47 6.43
CA GLU A 140 12.10 -1.24 7.40
C GLU A 140 11.02 -2.33 7.23
N PHE A 141 10.58 -2.94 8.33
CA PHE A 141 9.55 -3.99 8.31
C PHE A 141 8.24 -3.46 8.87
N ILE A 142 7.17 -3.63 8.10
CA ILE A 142 5.81 -3.26 8.50
C ILE A 142 4.91 -4.50 8.41
N ASN A 143 4.06 -4.67 9.41
CA ASN A 143 2.91 -5.56 9.36
C ASN A 143 1.64 -4.72 9.32
N ASN A 144 0.77 -4.97 8.35
CA ASN A 144 -0.53 -4.31 8.27
C ASN A 144 -1.62 -5.07 9.06
N SER A 145 -1.24 -5.85 10.08
CA SER A 145 -2.15 -6.59 10.97
C SER A 145 -3.15 -5.73 11.72
N ASP A 146 -2.91 -4.42 11.83
CA ASP A 146 -3.82 -3.47 12.47
C ASP A 146 -5.05 -3.12 11.62
N SER A 147 -5.08 -3.41 10.30
CA SER A 147 -6.33 -3.29 9.53
C SER A 147 -7.23 -4.49 9.84
N MET A 148 -8.09 -4.31 10.85
CA MET A 148 -9.13 -5.21 11.37
C MET A 148 -10.22 -5.67 10.36
N THR A 149 -9.90 -5.80 9.07
CA THR A 149 -10.85 -6.13 7.99
C THR A 149 -10.49 -7.41 7.24
N ASP A 150 -9.21 -7.71 7.00
CA ASP A 150 -8.82 -8.73 6.02
C ASP A 150 -8.07 -9.93 6.62
N TYR A 151 -8.46 -11.14 6.20
CA TYR A 151 -7.92 -12.44 6.64
C TYR A 151 -6.47 -12.75 6.19
N PHE A 152 -5.75 -11.79 5.62
CA PHE A 152 -4.42 -11.99 5.05
C PHE A 152 -3.41 -11.07 5.73
N GLU A 153 -2.56 -11.62 6.60
CA GLU A 153 -1.42 -10.91 7.18
C GLU A 153 -0.49 -10.44 6.03
N ARG A 154 -0.40 -9.13 5.81
CA ARG A 154 0.57 -8.57 4.85
C ARG A 154 1.82 -8.14 5.58
N SER A 155 2.79 -9.04 5.60
CA SER A 155 4.18 -8.73 5.92
C SER A 155 4.84 -8.01 4.75
N SER A 156 5.57 -6.92 5.00
CA SER A 156 6.29 -6.20 3.95
C SER A 156 7.60 -5.60 4.44
N TRP A 157 8.61 -5.61 3.57
CA TRP A 157 9.82 -4.80 3.75
C TRP A 157 9.81 -3.62 2.82
N PHE A 158 10.14 -2.45 3.36
CA PHE A 158 10.52 -1.26 2.61
C PHE A 158 12.03 -1.17 2.56
N ILE A 159 12.58 -1.03 1.35
CA ILE A 159 14.00 -1.08 1.08
C ILE A 159 14.45 0.29 0.59
N SER A 160 15.37 0.89 1.37
CA SER A 160 15.96 2.19 1.09
C SER A 160 17.04 2.09 0.00
N PRO A 161 17.22 3.16 -0.81
CA PRO A 161 18.45 3.46 -1.55
C PRO A 161 19.76 3.21 -0.79
N ASP A 162 19.75 3.39 0.53
CA ASP A 162 20.91 3.18 1.41
C ASP A 162 21.18 1.71 1.73
N CYS A 163 20.28 0.80 1.38
CA CYS A 163 20.44 -0.63 1.62
C CYS A 163 21.62 -1.17 0.77
N PRO A 164 22.60 -1.89 1.36
CA PRO A 164 23.68 -2.51 0.58
C PRO A 164 23.18 -3.45 -0.53
N ASP A 165 21.98 -4.01 -0.35
CA ASP A 165 21.35 -4.98 -1.24
C ASP A 165 20.45 -4.33 -2.33
N PHE A 166 20.36 -2.99 -2.38
CA PHE A 166 19.45 -2.26 -3.26
C PHE A 166 19.57 -2.64 -4.75
N LEU A 167 20.78 -2.91 -5.26
CA LEU A 167 20.98 -3.40 -6.62
C LEU A 167 20.35 -4.78 -6.86
N GLY A 168 20.51 -5.72 -5.92
CA GLY A 168 19.94 -7.06 -6.04
C GLY A 168 18.41 -7.04 -6.02
N VAL A 169 17.84 -6.12 -5.22
CA VAL A 169 16.41 -5.83 -5.16
C VAL A 169 15.91 -5.23 -6.47
N LEU A 170 16.62 -4.23 -7.01
CA LEU A 170 16.30 -3.60 -8.29
C LEU A 170 16.32 -4.63 -9.44
N GLU A 171 17.38 -5.43 -9.53
CA GLU A 171 17.49 -6.53 -10.50
C GLU A 171 16.37 -7.57 -10.37
N ALA A 172 15.94 -7.89 -9.14
CA ALA A 172 14.86 -8.82 -8.90
C ALA A 172 13.52 -8.25 -9.36
N TRP A 173 13.27 -6.96 -9.13
CA TRP A 173 12.10 -6.26 -9.63
C TRP A 173 12.11 -6.14 -11.17
N GLU A 174 13.23 -5.76 -11.80
CA GLU A 174 13.41 -5.76 -13.26
C GLU A 174 12.98 -7.10 -13.89
N LYS A 175 13.47 -8.21 -13.30
CA LYS A 175 13.14 -9.57 -13.75
C LYS A 175 11.68 -9.93 -13.47
N GLN A 176 11.03 -9.35 -12.45
CA GLN A 176 9.61 -9.54 -12.19
C GLN A 176 8.75 -8.83 -13.23
N GLU A 177 9.05 -7.56 -13.54
CA GLU A 177 8.34 -6.81 -14.59
C GLU A 177 8.49 -7.50 -15.96
N GLU A 178 9.69 -7.99 -16.30
CA GLU A 178 9.90 -8.74 -17.53
C GLU A 178 9.14 -10.08 -17.56
N HIS A 179 9.13 -10.81 -16.44
CA HIS A 179 8.37 -12.04 -16.27
C HIS A 179 6.86 -11.80 -16.40
N ASP A 180 6.36 -10.76 -15.74
CA ASP A 180 4.93 -10.46 -15.70
C ASP A 180 4.43 -9.94 -17.04
N ARG A 181 5.21 -9.11 -17.75
CA ARG A 181 4.95 -8.78 -19.16
C ARG A 181 4.78 -10.04 -20.02
N LYS A 182 5.78 -10.94 -20.01
CA LYS A 182 5.73 -12.23 -20.74
C LYS A 182 4.58 -13.12 -20.29
N ARG A 183 4.18 -13.06 -19.02
CA ARG A 183 3.06 -13.82 -18.44
C ARG A 183 1.72 -13.26 -18.89
N PHE A 184 1.55 -11.94 -18.93
CA PHE A 184 0.33 -11.29 -19.40
C PHE A 184 0.16 -11.47 -20.91
N GLU A 185 1.22 -11.30 -21.72
CA GLU A 185 1.21 -11.66 -23.16
C GLU A 185 0.73 -13.10 -23.38
N LYS A 186 1.26 -14.06 -22.61
CA LYS A 186 0.84 -15.48 -22.69
C LYS A 186 -0.57 -15.73 -22.16
N LEU A 187 -1.04 -14.98 -21.16
CA LEU A 187 -2.40 -15.09 -20.64
C LEU A 187 -3.42 -14.55 -21.63
N ASP A 188 -3.13 -13.42 -22.27
CA ASP A 188 -3.96 -12.83 -23.32
C ASP A 188 -4.04 -13.78 -24.53
N ALA A 189 -2.91 -14.35 -24.97
CA ALA A 189 -2.89 -15.37 -26.02
C ALA A 189 -3.65 -16.65 -25.66
N ARG A 190 -3.57 -17.12 -24.40
CA ARG A 190 -4.22 -18.37 -23.94
C ARG A 190 -5.71 -18.23 -23.65
N ARG A 191 -6.18 -17.06 -23.23
CA ARG A 191 -7.55 -16.90 -22.72
C ARG A 191 -8.61 -17.05 -23.81
N GLY A 192 -8.27 -16.98 -25.09
CA GLY A 192 -9.24 -17.02 -26.21
C GLY A 192 -10.19 -15.83 -26.25
N VAL A 193 -10.21 -15.00 -25.19
CA VAL A 193 -10.68 -13.63 -25.19
C VAL A 193 -9.95 -12.94 -26.32
N LYS A 194 -10.70 -12.66 -27.38
CA LYS A 194 -10.28 -11.78 -28.45
C LYS A 194 -10.05 -10.38 -27.88
N ASN A 195 -8.85 -10.15 -27.38
CA ASN A 195 -8.33 -8.84 -26.98
C ASN A 195 -7.72 -8.10 -28.18
N ASP A 196 -7.99 -8.59 -29.39
CA ASP A 196 -7.66 -7.90 -30.63
C ASP A 196 -8.43 -6.58 -30.75
N ARG A 197 -7.89 -5.67 -31.56
CA ARG A 197 -8.39 -4.32 -31.73
C ARG A 197 -9.85 -4.27 -32.18
N GLU A 198 -10.26 -5.13 -33.12
CA GLU A 198 -11.64 -5.16 -33.63
C GLU A 198 -12.63 -5.63 -32.58
N SER A 199 -12.24 -6.58 -31.73
CA SER A 199 -13.11 -7.09 -30.67
C SER A 199 -13.29 -6.07 -29.53
N ARG A 200 -12.26 -5.27 -29.22
CA ARG A 200 -12.38 -4.11 -28.30
C ARG A 200 -13.23 -2.98 -28.90
N ILE A 201 -13.10 -2.73 -30.20
CA ILE A 201 -13.98 -1.79 -30.93
C ILE A 201 -15.43 -2.29 -30.86
N ALA A 202 -15.70 -3.55 -31.19
CA ALA A 202 -17.03 -4.14 -31.14
C ALA A 202 -17.65 -4.11 -29.74
N TYR A 203 -16.85 -4.28 -28.68
CA TYR A 203 -17.29 -4.09 -27.30
C TYR A 203 -17.74 -2.65 -27.04
N LYS A 204 -16.95 -1.64 -27.44
CA LYS A 204 -17.34 -0.22 -27.30
C LYS A 204 -18.54 0.16 -28.17
N GLN A 205 -18.72 -0.48 -29.33
CA GLN A 205 -19.92 -0.33 -30.14
C GLN A 205 -21.18 -0.88 -29.43
N ARG A 206 -21.08 -1.99 -28.69
CA ARG A 206 -22.17 -2.49 -27.83
C ARG A 206 -22.48 -1.55 -26.65
N LEU A 207 -21.51 -0.73 -26.22
CA LEU A 207 -21.70 0.34 -25.24
C LEU A 207 -22.25 1.64 -25.85
N GLY A 208 -22.62 1.64 -27.14
CA GLY A 208 -23.29 2.76 -27.81
C GLY A 208 -22.36 3.74 -28.54
N LEU A 209 -21.04 3.51 -28.58
CA LEU A 209 -20.13 4.32 -29.40
C LEU A 209 -20.29 3.97 -30.88
N ASN A 210 -20.18 4.95 -31.78
CA ASN A 210 -20.02 4.64 -33.20
C ASN A 210 -18.64 3.99 -33.46
N ARG A 211 -18.44 3.39 -34.63
CA ARG A 211 -17.21 2.65 -34.95
C ARG A 211 -15.94 3.52 -34.93
N ALA A 212 -16.05 4.80 -35.31
CA ALA A 212 -14.91 5.72 -35.35
C ALA A 212 -14.47 6.11 -33.92
N ASP A 213 -15.42 6.50 -33.07
CA ASP A 213 -15.14 6.85 -31.67
C ASP A 213 -14.68 5.64 -30.85
N ALA A 214 -15.24 4.45 -31.13
CA ALA A 214 -14.80 3.19 -30.56
C ALA A 214 -13.33 2.89 -30.93
N ALA A 215 -12.94 3.07 -32.20
CA ALA A 215 -11.56 2.91 -32.66
C ALA A 215 -10.62 3.93 -32.02
N ALA A 216 -10.94 5.23 -32.10
CA ALA A 216 -10.13 6.29 -31.49
C ALA A 216 -10.05 6.19 -29.96
N SER A 217 -11.01 5.54 -29.30
CA SER A 217 -10.94 5.22 -27.87
C SER A 217 -10.03 4.03 -27.58
N VAL A 218 -9.99 3.01 -28.45
CA VAL A 218 -9.04 1.87 -28.32
C VAL A 218 -7.60 2.31 -28.59
N ASP A 219 -7.38 3.11 -29.64
CA ASP A 219 -6.04 3.58 -30.01
C ASP A 219 -5.42 4.44 -28.91
N ARG A 220 -6.22 5.32 -28.27
CA ARG A 220 -5.79 6.11 -27.09
C ARG A 220 -5.43 5.25 -25.89
N GLU A 221 -6.17 4.18 -25.59
CA GLU A 221 -5.82 3.24 -24.52
C GLU A 221 -4.49 2.54 -24.79
N ASP A 222 -4.21 2.20 -26.05
CA ASP A 222 -2.99 1.48 -26.44
C ASP A 222 -1.78 2.41 -26.52
N GLU A 223 -1.98 3.69 -26.81
CA GLU A 223 -0.97 4.74 -26.67
C GLU A 223 -0.69 5.07 -25.19
N ASP A 224 -1.74 5.25 -24.37
CA ASP A 224 -1.60 5.45 -22.92
C ASP A 224 -0.86 4.27 -22.27
N LYS A 225 -1.17 3.02 -22.65
CA LYS A 225 -0.47 1.83 -22.17
C LYS A 225 1.01 1.84 -22.55
N ARG A 226 1.34 2.06 -23.83
CA ARG A 226 2.74 2.12 -24.31
C ARG A 226 3.53 3.25 -23.65
N ARG A 227 2.90 4.42 -23.42
CA ARG A 227 3.52 5.54 -22.70
C ARG A 227 3.90 5.15 -21.27
N LYS A 228 2.97 4.54 -20.53
CA LYS A 228 3.21 4.08 -19.15
C LYS A 228 4.31 3.01 -19.07
N GLU A 229 4.33 2.06 -20.00
CA GLU A 229 5.39 1.04 -20.09
C GLU A 229 6.77 1.68 -20.38
N ALA A 230 6.82 2.68 -21.28
CA ALA A 230 8.05 3.42 -21.58
C ALA A 230 8.55 4.27 -20.41
N GLU A 231 7.66 5.00 -19.72
CA GLU A 231 7.98 5.76 -18.49
C GLU A 231 8.55 4.85 -17.40
N GLN A 232 7.94 3.67 -17.19
CA GLN A 232 8.41 2.69 -16.22
C GLN A 232 9.81 2.16 -16.58
N PHE A 233 10.04 1.82 -17.85
CA PHE A 233 11.35 1.32 -18.32
C PHE A 233 12.45 2.39 -18.27
N ALA A 234 12.11 3.65 -18.55
CA ALA A 234 13.03 4.78 -18.39
C ALA A 234 13.44 4.99 -16.93
N TYR A 235 12.47 4.93 -16.00
CA TYR A 235 12.73 5.01 -14.56
C TYR A 235 13.60 3.86 -14.05
N VAL A 236 13.31 2.62 -14.47
CA VAL A 236 14.15 1.43 -14.19
C VAL A 236 15.60 1.68 -14.59
N SER A 237 15.80 2.14 -15.84
CA SER A 237 17.13 2.38 -16.41
C SER A 237 17.91 3.46 -15.64
N GLU A 238 17.21 4.53 -15.21
CA GLU A 238 17.81 5.61 -14.41
C GLU A 238 18.12 5.18 -12.97
N ALA A 239 17.22 4.44 -12.32
CA ALA A 239 17.46 3.89 -10.98
C ALA A 239 18.69 2.98 -10.97
N ARG A 240 18.87 2.17 -12.02
CA ARG A 240 20.04 1.32 -12.21
C ARG A 240 21.33 2.13 -12.39
N ARG A 241 21.32 3.12 -13.29
CA ARG A 241 22.47 4.04 -13.51
C ARG A 241 22.91 4.70 -12.20
N LEU A 242 21.96 5.17 -11.39
CA LEU A 242 22.23 5.84 -10.13
C LEU A 242 22.75 4.88 -9.05
N ALA A 243 22.26 3.64 -9.01
CA ALA A 243 22.76 2.61 -8.10
C ALA A 243 24.17 2.11 -8.48
N GLU A 244 24.50 2.00 -9.77
CA GLU A 244 25.86 1.71 -10.27
C GLU A 244 26.86 2.82 -9.90
N LEU A 245 26.45 4.09 -10.00
CA LEU A 245 27.23 5.24 -9.51
C LEU A 245 27.44 5.22 -7.99
N PHE A 246 26.40 4.90 -7.23
CA PHE A 246 26.47 4.80 -5.77
C PHE A 246 27.45 3.70 -5.31
N VAL A 247 27.42 2.53 -5.94
CA VAL A 247 28.38 1.45 -5.65
C VAL A 247 29.81 1.84 -6.02
N SER A 248 30.00 2.50 -7.16
CA SER A 248 31.33 2.98 -7.59
C SER A 248 31.90 4.00 -6.60
N ALA A 249 31.12 5.03 -6.24
CA ALA A 249 31.53 6.03 -5.25
C ALA A 249 31.83 5.42 -3.87
N ARG A 250 31.09 4.38 -3.46
CA ARG A 250 31.34 3.64 -2.22
C ARG A 250 32.64 2.84 -2.29
N ALA A 251 32.93 2.18 -3.42
CA ALA A 251 34.18 1.43 -3.62
C ALA A 251 35.41 2.35 -3.60
N GLU A 252 35.30 3.55 -4.17
CA GLU A 252 36.33 4.59 -4.16
C GLU A 252 36.45 5.32 -2.80
N SER A 253 35.56 5.04 -1.84
CA SER A 253 35.43 5.80 -0.58
C SER A 253 35.24 7.31 -0.76
N ASN A 254 34.67 7.71 -1.91
CA ASN A 254 34.45 9.10 -2.28
C ASN A 254 33.13 9.63 -1.69
N GLY A 255 33.21 10.18 -0.47
CA GLY A 255 32.05 10.65 0.28
C GLY A 255 31.19 11.67 -0.48
N HIS A 256 31.80 12.60 -1.23
CA HIS A 256 31.04 13.62 -1.97
C HIS A 256 30.31 13.04 -3.18
N ALA A 257 30.94 12.10 -3.91
CA ALA A 257 30.27 11.38 -4.99
C ALA A 257 29.11 10.50 -4.46
N LEU A 258 29.29 9.91 -3.27
CA LEU A 258 28.27 9.09 -2.61
C LEU A 258 27.03 9.91 -2.24
N GLU A 259 27.21 11.09 -1.63
CA GLU A 259 26.11 12.00 -1.31
C GLU A 259 25.38 12.51 -2.56
N ASN A 260 26.13 12.85 -3.61
CA ASN A 260 25.55 13.33 -4.87
C ASN A 260 24.73 12.22 -5.57
N ALA A 261 25.26 11.00 -5.67
CA ALA A 261 24.55 9.85 -6.23
C ALA A 261 23.26 9.54 -5.45
N LYS A 262 23.33 9.59 -4.10
CA LYS A 262 22.17 9.42 -3.22
C LYS A 262 21.11 10.52 -3.42
N ALA A 263 21.53 11.78 -3.52
CA ALA A 263 20.61 12.90 -3.75
C ALA A 263 19.90 12.79 -5.11
N GLN A 264 20.62 12.38 -6.17
CA GLN A 264 20.02 12.11 -7.48
C GLN A 264 19.03 10.94 -7.41
N MET A 265 19.36 9.85 -6.72
CA MET A 265 18.49 8.69 -6.58
C MET A 265 17.17 9.04 -5.85
N LEU A 266 17.26 9.71 -4.71
CA LEU A 266 16.08 10.18 -3.96
C LEU A 266 15.20 11.14 -4.79
N LYS A 267 15.81 12.05 -5.55
CA LYS A 267 15.09 12.98 -6.45
C LYS A 267 14.36 12.24 -7.57
N SER A 268 15.00 11.24 -8.18
CA SER A 268 14.39 10.40 -9.23
C SER A 268 13.21 9.58 -8.71
N ILE A 269 13.38 8.95 -7.54
CA ILE A 269 12.32 8.19 -6.85
C ILE A 269 11.11 9.09 -6.54
N SER A 270 11.35 10.26 -5.94
CA SER A 270 10.27 11.20 -5.58
C SER A 270 9.50 11.69 -6.82
N ALA A 271 10.21 12.04 -7.90
CA ALA A 271 9.58 12.46 -9.16
C ALA A 271 8.70 11.38 -9.79
N TYR A 272 9.11 10.10 -9.71
CA TYR A 272 8.28 8.98 -10.15
C TYR A 272 7.05 8.79 -9.23
N GLN A 273 7.24 8.88 -7.92
CA GLN A 273 6.17 8.77 -6.92
C GLN A 273 5.10 9.85 -7.13
N ASP A 274 5.49 11.10 -7.38
CA ASP A 274 4.56 12.19 -7.70
C ASP A 274 3.83 11.96 -9.02
N SER A 275 4.52 11.49 -10.07
CA SER A 275 3.90 11.12 -11.34
C SER A 275 2.82 10.04 -11.16
N LYS A 276 3.12 8.97 -10.39
CA LYS A 276 2.14 7.92 -10.10
C LYS A 276 1.04 8.35 -9.13
N ARG A 277 1.30 9.31 -8.26
CA ARG A 277 0.26 9.97 -7.47
C ARG A 277 -0.71 10.73 -8.36
N GLU A 278 -0.24 11.52 -9.31
CA GLU A 278 -1.12 12.23 -10.25
C GLU A 278 -1.83 11.28 -11.22
N GLU A 279 -1.19 10.19 -11.68
CA GLU A 279 -1.85 9.15 -12.49
C GLU A 279 -3.03 8.50 -11.75
N ARG A 280 -2.88 8.23 -10.45
CA ARG A 280 -3.98 7.73 -9.60
C ARG A 280 -5.06 8.79 -9.39
N LEU A 281 -4.70 10.06 -9.18
CA LEU A 281 -5.67 11.15 -9.02
C LEU A 281 -6.46 11.40 -10.31
N ASP A 282 -5.82 11.42 -11.48
CA ASP A 282 -6.47 11.47 -12.79
C ASP A 282 -7.40 10.27 -13.01
N SER A 283 -6.95 9.05 -12.67
CA SER A 283 -7.79 7.86 -12.74
C SER A 283 -9.02 7.96 -11.82
N GLN A 284 -8.86 8.49 -10.60
CA GLN A 284 -9.95 8.76 -9.67
C GLN A 284 -10.91 9.85 -10.20
N ARG A 285 -10.39 10.96 -10.75
CA ARG A 285 -11.20 12.02 -11.38
C ARG A 285 -12.03 11.47 -12.55
N LYS A 286 -11.42 10.69 -13.45
CA LYS A 286 -12.09 10.00 -14.56
C LYS A 286 -13.18 9.03 -14.07
N THR A 287 -12.93 8.28 -13.00
CA THR A 287 -13.93 7.40 -12.39
C THR A 287 -15.07 8.19 -11.73
N ALA A 288 -14.77 9.31 -11.07
CA ALA A 288 -15.78 10.19 -10.47
C ALA A 288 -16.68 10.85 -11.53
N LEU A 289 -16.11 11.30 -12.66
CA LEU A 289 -16.88 11.83 -13.79
C LEU A 289 -17.81 10.77 -14.41
N ARG A 290 -17.32 9.54 -14.64
CA ARG A 290 -18.17 8.42 -15.10
C ARG A 290 -19.30 8.08 -14.13
N MET A 291 -19.04 8.17 -12.83
CA MET A 291 -20.05 8.00 -11.78
C MET A 291 -21.12 9.09 -11.87
N VAL A 292 -20.73 10.36 -12.08
CA VAL A 292 -21.65 11.48 -12.32
C VAL A 292 -22.48 11.26 -13.58
N GLU A 293 -21.87 10.89 -14.71
CA GLU A 293 -22.58 10.57 -15.96
C GLU A 293 -23.61 9.45 -15.78
N THR A 294 -23.23 8.38 -15.09
CA THR A 294 -24.13 7.26 -14.78
C THR A 294 -25.28 7.70 -13.86
N ALA A 295 -25.02 8.57 -12.90
CA ALA A 295 -26.03 9.09 -11.98
C ALA A 295 -27.00 10.06 -12.67
N ARG A 296 -26.51 10.91 -13.59
CA ARG A 296 -27.34 11.76 -14.47
C ARG A 296 -28.35 10.91 -15.25
N GLN A 297 -27.88 9.84 -15.91
CA GLN A 297 -28.74 8.92 -16.68
C GLN A 297 -29.80 8.22 -15.82
N ARG A 298 -29.54 8.01 -14.52
CA ARG A 298 -30.48 7.41 -13.57
C ARG A 298 -31.44 8.42 -12.91
N GLY A 299 -31.25 9.73 -13.12
CA GLY A 299 -31.98 10.77 -12.39
C GLY A 299 -31.51 10.98 -10.94
N ASN A 300 -30.41 10.34 -10.53
CA ASN A 300 -29.87 10.34 -9.17
C ASN A 300 -28.75 11.38 -8.97
N CYS A 301 -28.73 12.43 -9.79
CA CYS A 301 -27.72 13.49 -9.77
C CYS A 301 -28.41 14.86 -9.85
N ILE A 302 -27.99 15.80 -8.99
CA ILE A 302 -28.36 17.21 -9.07
C ILE A 302 -27.07 18.01 -9.28
N GLU A 303 -27.09 18.98 -10.20
CA GLU A 303 -25.96 19.89 -10.43
C GLU A 303 -26.30 21.31 -9.97
N LEU A 304 -25.44 21.86 -9.12
CA LEU A 304 -25.56 23.22 -8.59
C LEU A 304 -24.15 23.82 -8.53
N ASP A 305 -23.98 25.03 -9.07
CA ASP A 305 -22.72 25.77 -9.08
C ASP A 305 -21.50 24.94 -9.56
N GLY A 306 -21.63 24.20 -10.66
CA GLY A 306 -20.55 23.35 -11.18
C GLY A 306 -20.15 22.16 -10.28
N ILE A 307 -20.94 21.83 -9.26
CA ILE A 307 -20.82 20.61 -8.46
C ILE A 307 -21.95 19.65 -8.81
N ALA A 308 -21.59 18.42 -9.17
CA ALA A 308 -22.52 17.30 -9.27
C ALA A 308 -22.66 16.60 -7.91
N PHE A 309 -23.87 16.59 -7.37
CA PHE A 309 -24.28 15.87 -6.18
C PHE A 309 -24.94 14.55 -6.59
N VAL A 310 -24.17 13.47 -6.56
CA VAL A 310 -24.65 12.11 -6.79
C VAL A 310 -25.22 11.58 -5.47
N MET A 311 -26.48 11.15 -5.50
CA MET A 311 -27.26 10.73 -4.34
C MET A 311 -27.82 9.33 -4.57
N ASP A 312 -27.46 8.38 -3.70
CA ASP A 312 -28.06 7.04 -3.71
C ASP A 312 -28.74 6.73 -2.37
N SER A 313 -29.56 5.70 -2.32
CA SER A 313 -30.18 5.24 -1.07
C SER A 313 -30.36 3.72 -1.09
N SER A 314 -29.79 3.05 -0.09
CA SER A 314 -29.80 1.61 0.05
C SER A 314 -30.49 1.20 1.34
N SER A 315 -31.37 0.21 1.27
CA SER A 315 -31.84 -0.50 2.46
C SER A 315 -30.75 -1.43 2.97
N PHE A 316 -30.63 -1.55 4.30
CA PHE A 316 -29.73 -2.50 4.94
C PHE A 316 -30.49 -3.36 5.96
N THR A 317 -29.85 -4.46 6.37
CA THR A 317 -30.31 -5.29 7.50
C THR A 317 -29.09 -5.76 8.28
N GLU A 318 -29.01 -5.37 9.54
CA GLU A 318 -27.93 -5.77 10.44
C GLU A 318 -28.05 -7.25 10.82
N LEU A 319 -27.09 -8.07 10.39
CA LEU A 319 -27.10 -9.53 10.55
C LEU A 319 -27.23 -10.02 12.01
N PHE A 320 -26.79 -9.23 13.00
CA PHE A 320 -26.78 -9.63 14.41
C PHE A 320 -27.91 -9.03 15.25
N SER A 321 -28.46 -7.88 14.87
CA SER A 321 -29.50 -7.19 15.61
C SER A 321 -30.89 -7.34 14.98
N GLY A 322 -30.96 -7.77 13.71
CA GLY A 322 -32.19 -7.81 12.92
C GLY A 322 -32.72 -6.44 12.53
N ARG A 323 -32.04 -5.34 12.88
CA ARG A 323 -32.47 -3.98 12.50
C ARG A 323 -32.39 -3.80 11.00
N CYS A 324 -33.49 -3.37 10.40
CA CYS A 324 -33.51 -2.83 9.06
C CYS A 324 -33.52 -1.30 9.08
N GLY A 325 -32.94 -0.68 8.06
CA GLY A 325 -32.85 0.76 7.94
C GLY A 325 -32.57 1.21 6.51
N MET A 326 -32.51 2.52 6.31
CA MET A 326 -32.14 3.15 5.04
C MET A 326 -30.87 3.98 5.25
N GLU A 327 -29.85 3.73 4.45
CA GLU A 327 -28.65 4.55 4.39
C GLU A 327 -28.71 5.45 3.14
N TYR A 328 -28.41 6.73 3.31
CA TYR A 328 -28.40 7.72 2.24
C TYR A 328 -26.96 8.11 1.92
N THR A 329 -26.50 7.88 0.69
CA THR A 329 -25.14 8.27 0.28
C THR A 329 -25.14 9.65 -0.36
N LEU A 330 -24.01 10.36 -0.28
CA LEU A 330 -23.73 11.57 -1.04
C LEU A 330 -22.30 11.53 -1.57
N ASN A 331 -22.13 11.82 -2.86
CA ASN A 331 -20.84 12.16 -3.43
C ASN A 331 -20.96 13.52 -4.13
N ALA A 332 -20.14 14.48 -3.73
CA ALA A 332 -20.03 15.77 -4.40
C ALA A 332 -18.75 15.78 -5.26
N VAL A 333 -18.89 16.08 -6.55
CA VAL A 333 -17.82 16.04 -7.53
C VAL A 333 -17.84 17.34 -8.35
N ASP A 334 -16.71 18.01 -8.46
CA ASP A 334 -16.54 19.16 -9.37
C ASP A 334 -16.68 18.70 -10.83
N THR A 335 -17.58 19.31 -11.60
CA THR A 335 -17.96 18.79 -12.93
C THR A 335 -16.92 19.06 -14.01
N ILE A 336 -15.97 19.96 -13.77
CA ILE A 336 -14.93 20.35 -14.73
C ILE A 336 -13.66 19.50 -14.50
N SER A 337 -13.20 19.44 -13.26
CA SER A 337 -11.96 18.74 -12.89
C SER A 337 -12.17 17.26 -12.54
N GLY A 338 -13.41 16.84 -12.23
CA GLY A 338 -13.68 15.53 -11.64
C GLY A 338 -13.19 15.37 -10.21
N ALA A 339 -12.72 16.44 -9.55
CA ALA A 339 -12.24 16.38 -8.18
C ALA A 339 -13.41 16.05 -7.22
N ARG A 340 -13.20 15.08 -6.35
CA ARG A 340 -14.18 14.71 -5.32
C ARG A 340 -14.10 15.69 -4.15
N ILE A 341 -15.14 16.51 -4.00
CA ILE A 341 -15.30 17.51 -2.94
C ILE A 341 -15.77 16.85 -1.64
N TYR A 342 -16.67 15.88 -1.74
CA TYR A 342 -17.21 15.17 -0.57
C TYR A 342 -17.62 13.74 -0.93
N SER A 343 -17.55 12.84 0.05
CA SER A 343 -18.14 11.51 0.02
C SER A 343 -18.51 11.08 1.44
N GLY A 344 -19.72 10.55 1.64
CA GLY A 344 -20.18 10.12 2.95
C GLY A 344 -21.57 9.49 2.93
N THR A 345 -21.96 8.92 4.07
CA THR A 345 -23.26 8.31 4.31
C THR A 345 -24.01 9.01 5.45
N PHE A 346 -25.34 8.87 5.46
CA PHE A 346 -26.23 9.55 6.39
C PHE A 346 -27.42 8.65 6.75
N ASP A 347 -27.87 8.72 8.00
CA ASP A 347 -29.06 8.00 8.49
C ASP A 347 -30.39 8.60 8.03
N SER A 348 -30.37 9.78 7.37
CA SER A 348 -31.57 10.45 6.88
C SER A 348 -31.31 11.36 5.67
N ALA A 349 -32.32 11.47 4.80
CA ALA A 349 -32.31 12.37 3.65
C ALA A 349 -32.13 13.86 4.06
N GLU A 350 -32.66 14.29 5.20
CA GLU A 350 -32.52 15.68 5.68
C GLU A 350 -31.12 15.97 6.26
N ALA A 351 -30.42 14.98 6.82
CA ALA A 351 -29.00 15.14 7.16
C ALA A 351 -28.15 15.30 5.89
N ARG A 352 -28.40 14.47 4.87
CA ARG A 352 -27.75 14.60 3.55
C ARG A 352 -28.00 15.97 2.91
N LYS A 353 -29.26 16.42 2.90
CA LYS A 353 -29.67 17.70 2.31
C LYS A 353 -29.02 18.90 3.02
N ARG A 354 -28.91 18.88 4.34
CA ARG A 354 -28.14 19.89 5.08
C ARG A 354 -26.68 19.93 4.63
N LYS A 355 -26.02 18.77 4.48
CA LYS A 355 -24.63 18.75 4.01
C LYS A 355 -24.44 19.28 2.58
N ILE A 356 -25.41 19.10 1.69
CA ILE A 356 -25.41 19.74 0.35
C ILE A 356 -25.42 21.27 0.49
N ILE A 357 -26.29 21.81 1.35
CA ILE A 357 -26.39 23.27 1.60
C ILE A 357 -25.07 23.80 2.19
N ASP A 358 -24.46 23.08 3.14
CA ASP A 358 -23.19 23.48 3.75
C ASP A 358 -22.07 23.55 2.69
N ILE A 359 -21.93 22.51 1.85
CA ILE A 359 -20.93 22.48 0.75
C ILE A 359 -21.10 23.67 -0.21
N LEU A 360 -22.34 24.06 -0.51
CA LEU A 360 -22.62 25.21 -1.38
C LEU A 360 -22.29 26.55 -0.69
N ARG A 361 -22.53 26.69 0.61
CA ARG A 361 -22.10 27.88 1.37
C ARG A 361 -20.59 28.00 1.42
N ASP A 362 -19.89 26.91 1.74
CA ASP A 362 -18.43 26.87 1.83
C ASP A 362 -17.79 27.33 0.49
N LYS A 363 -18.32 26.85 -0.64
CA LYS A 363 -17.89 27.30 -1.97
C LYS A 363 -18.25 28.75 -2.28
N THR A 364 -19.43 29.22 -1.87
CA THR A 364 -19.83 30.62 -2.07
C THR A 364 -18.88 31.56 -1.32
N MET A 365 -18.57 31.25 -0.06
CA MET A 365 -17.63 32.04 0.76
C MET A 365 -16.19 32.02 0.21
N ASP A 366 -15.70 30.89 -0.31
CA ASP A 366 -14.41 30.83 -1.01
C ASP A 366 -14.42 31.69 -2.29
N SER A 367 -15.55 31.75 -3.01
CA SER A 367 -15.68 32.60 -4.20
C SER A 367 -15.68 34.10 -3.87
N GLU A 368 -16.26 34.50 -2.73
CA GLU A 368 -16.26 35.88 -2.25
C GLU A 368 -14.86 36.26 -1.73
N ALA A 369 -14.26 35.43 -0.88
CA ALA A 369 -12.89 35.66 -0.37
C ALA A 369 -11.84 35.78 -1.49
N ARG A 370 -11.99 35.01 -2.59
CA ARG A 370 -11.12 35.14 -3.78
C ARG A 370 -11.36 36.43 -4.56
N ARG A 371 -12.59 36.97 -4.60
CA ARG A 371 -12.87 38.28 -5.20
C ARG A 371 -12.28 39.41 -4.37
N ASP A 372 -12.41 39.33 -3.05
CA ASP A 372 -11.86 40.35 -2.14
C ASP A 372 -10.32 40.39 -2.23
N LEU A 373 -9.67 39.22 -2.26
CA LEU A 373 -8.23 39.12 -2.52
C LEU A 373 -7.81 39.64 -3.90
N ALA A 374 -8.61 39.41 -4.95
CA ALA A 374 -8.35 39.95 -6.29
C ALA A 374 -8.53 41.48 -6.34
N SER A 375 -9.48 42.03 -5.59
CA SER A 375 -9.67 43.48 -5.44
C SER A 375 -8.44 44.13 -4.80
N ILE A 376 -7.93 43.56 -3.70
CA ILE A 376 -6.70 44.02 -3.03
C ILE A 376 -5.48 43.97 -3.98
N GLY A 377 -5.38 42.91 -4.79
CA GLY A 377 -4.31 42.77 -5.79
C GLY A 377 -4.33 43.80 -6.92
N THR A 378 -5.44 44.52 -7.11
CA THR A 378 -5.60 45.52 -8.18
C THR A 378 -5.29 46.95 -7.69
N GLU A 379 -5.44 47.24 -6.40
CA GLU A 379 -5.09 48.54 -5.82
C GLU A 379 -3.57 48.74 -5.63
N ALA A 380 -2.81 47.65 -5.52
CA ALA A 380 -1.36 47.69 -5.28
C ALA A 380 -0.47 48.07 -6.50
N VAL A 381 -1.06 48.50 -7.62
CA VAL A 381 -0.33 48.86 -8.86
C VAL A 381 -0.40 50.36 -9.19
N ASN A 382 -1.10 51.17 -8.38
CA ASN A 382 -1.17 52.64 -8.52
C ASN A 382 -0.72 53.39 -7.26
N VAL A 383 0.54 53.18 -6.84
CA VAL A 383 1.32 54.09 -5.97
C VAL A 383 2.75 54.17 -6.49
#